data_AF-A0A847JIU9-F1
#
_entry.id   AF-A0A847JIU9-F1
#
_cell.length_a   1.000
_cell.length_b   1.000
_cell.length_c   1.000
_cell.angle_alpha   90.00
_cell.angle_beta   90.00
_cell.angle_gamma   90.00
#
_symmetry.space_group_name_H-M   'P 1'
#
loop_
_entity.id
_entity.type
_entity.pdbx_description
1 polymer ?
#
loop_
_entity_poly.entity_id
_entity_poly.type
_entity_poly.pdbx_seq_one_letter_code
_entity_poly.pdbx_strand_id
1 'polypeptide(L)'
;MNSVSHPELTGSNLGQPSFSEEHGSDPTITIWVDADSLPKDIRPMLIRRAMAKRKYDGVTILVRFVASQNLLEIPGDYLILVQPGEGAADLYIETHAEQNDIAITRDIPLAERLLAHSVNPMNDRGDIFTAENISERRSLRDAMAYMRDSGIAPPSPKGNLRKPSDIKSFADGLEKLIVQSVRSKRRCLENPPRS
;
A
#
# COMPACT_ATOMS: atom_id res chain seq x y z
N MET A 1 26.99 36.08 -71.76
CA MET A 1 25.58 35.89 -71.37
C MET A 1 25.53 35.85 -69.85
N ASN A 2 24.95 36.92 -69.28
CA ASN A 2 24.48 37.22 -67.92
C ASN A 2 25.28 36.70 -66.69
N SER A 3 25.84 37.57 -65.83
CA SER A 3 25.19 38.29 -64.69
C SER A 3 24.66 37.29 -63.63
N VAL A 4 24.96 37.32 -62.32
CA VAL A 4 24.89 38.41 -61.33
C VAL A 4 25.66 38.02 -60.05
N SER A 5 26.07 39.04 -59.29
CA SER A 5 26.61 39.13 -57.93
C SER A 5 25.86 38.40 -56.78
N HIS A 6 26.60 38.26 -55.66
CA HIS A 6 26.27 37.91 -54.25
C HIS A 6 24.93 38.49 -53.68
N PRO A 7 24.34 38.04 -52.53
CA PRO A 7 25.03 37.68 -51.26
C PRO A 7 24.36 36.62 -50.34
N GLU A 8 24.99 36.46 -49.17
CA GLU A 8 24.60 35.73 -47.96
C GLU A 8 23.09 35.77 -47.62
N LEU A 9 22.56 34.62 -47.20
CA LEU A 9 21.34 34.53 -46.41
C LEU A 9 21.63 33.75 -45.14
N THR A 10 21.79 34.51 -44.06
CA THR A 10 21.62 34.11 -42.67
C THR A 10 20.27 33.41 -42.47
N GLY A 11 20.31 32.08 -42.35
CA GLY A 11 19.18 31.27 -41.93
C GLY A 11 19.17 31.13 -40.41
N SER A 12 18.29 31.90 -39.78
CA SER A 12 17.86 31.78 -38.39
C SER A 12 17.50 30.33 -38.03
N ASN A 13 18.33 29.69 -37.20
CA ASN A 13 17.95 28.45 -36.53
C ASN A 13 16.97 28.81 -35.41
N LEU A 14 15.69 28.78 -35.77
CA LEU A 14 14.54 28.85 -34.86
C LEU A 14 14.76 27.87 -33.71
N GLY A 15 14.64 28.38 -32.49
CA GLY A 15 14.81 27.63 -31.26
C GLY A 15 14.07 26.30 -31.31
N GLN A 16 14.84 25.22 -31.19
CA GLN A 16 14.28 23.94 -30.76
C GLN A 16 13.67 24.17 -29.37
N PRO A 17 12.38 23.86 -29.16
CA PRO A 17 11.89 23.78 -27.80
C PRO A 17 12.59 22.60 -27.15
N SER A 18 13.50 22.88 -26.23
CA SER A 18 14.04 21.90 -25.29
C SER A 18 12.91 21.49 -24.35
N PHE A 19 12.02 20.60 -24.81
CA PHE A 19 11.21 19.80 -23.92
C PHE A 19 12.12 18.69 -23.40
N SER A 20 12.83 19.00 -22.32
CA SER A 20 13.26 17.97 -21.37
C SER A 20 11.99 17.42 -20.73
N GLU A 21 11.32 16.49 -21.40
CA GLU A 21 10.37 15.59 -20.76
C GLU A 21 11.15 14.68 -19.84
N GLU A 22 11.44 15.17 -18.63
CA GLU A 22 11.63 14.29 -17.50
C GLU A 22 10.27 13.65 -17.21
N HIS A 23 9.97 12.54 -17.89
CA HIS A 23 8.93 11.61 -17.45
C HIS A 23 9.42 10.90 -16.18
N GLY A 24 9.51 11.66 -15.08
CA GLY A 24 9.52 11.08 -13.75
C GLY A 24 8.24 10.28 -13.60
N SER A 25 8.38 8.98 -13.35
CA SER A 25 7.24 8.09 -13.08
C SER A 25 6.28 8.76 -12.09
N ASP A 26 4.99 8.81 -12.43
CA ASP A 26 3.96 9.37 -11.55
C ASP A 26 4.13 8.83 -10.12
N PRO A 27 4.13 9.69 -9.09
CA PRO A 27 4.32 9.24 -7.73
C PRO A 27 3.25 8.21 -7.37
N THR A 28 3.68 7.14 -6.73
CA THR A 28 2.82 5.97 -6.47
C THR A 28 2.80 5.64 -4.97
N ILE A 29 1.65 5.16 -4.52
CA ILE A 29 1.45 4.50 -3.22
C ILE A 29 0.91 3.11 -3.50
N THR A 30 1.54 2.10 -2.92
CA THR A 30 1.08 0.71 -3.02
C THR A 30 0.32 0.33 -1.76
N ILE A 31 -0.86 -0.26 -1.95
CA ILE A 31 -1.61 -0.96 -0.92
C ILE A 31 -1.20 -2.43 -0.98
N TRP A 32 -0.35 -2.83 -0.05
CA TRP A 32 0.06 -4.21 0.16
C TRP A 32 -0.98 -4.96 0.97
N VAL A 33 -1.47 -6.08 0.46
CA VAL A 33 -2.50 -6.89 1.11
C VAL A 33 -1.89 -8.24 1.44
N ASP A 34 -1.73 -8.51 2.74
CA ASP A 34 -1.42 -9.86 3.24
C ASP A 34 -2.67 -10.72 3.04
N ALA A 35 -2.68 -11.48 1.94
CA ALA A 35 -3.84 -12.24 1.51
C ALA A 35 -3.98 -13.57 2.25
N ASP A 36 -2.92 -14.03 2.93
CA ASP A 36 -2.95 -15.23 3.78
C ASP A 36 -3.75 -14.94 5.07
N SER A 37 -3.67 -13.72 5.60
CA SER A 37 -4.48 -13.31 6.75
C SER A 37 -5.82 -12.66 6.38
N LEU A 38 -6.07 -12.25 5.13
CA LEU A 38 -7.29 -11.52 4.77
C LEU A 38 -8.56 -12.40 4.63
N PRO A 39 -9.66 -12.07 5.31
CA PRO A 39 -10.94 -12.78 5.13
C PRO A 39 -11.57 -12.65 3.74
N LYS A 40 -12.29 -13.70 3.34
CA LYS A 40 -12.86 -13.84 1.99
C LYS A 40 -13.84 -12.74 1.60
N ASP A 41 -14.55 -12.16 2.56
CA ASP A 41 -15.62 -11.19 2.30
C ASP A 41 -15.12 -9.77 1.99
N ILE A 42 -13.89 -9.44 2.39
CA ILE A 42 -13.23 -8.15 2.07
C ILE A 42 -12.52 -8.22 0.70
N ARG A 43 -12.09 -9.40 0.26
CA ARG A 43 -11.35 -9.61 -1.00
C ARG A 43 -12.04 -8.97 -2.22
N PRO A 44 -13.36 -9.14 -2.47
CA PRO A 44 -14.01 -8.56 -3.64
C PRO A 44 -13.91 -7.02 -3.71
N MET A 45 -13.93 -6.36 -2.56
CA MET A 45 -13.82 -4.90 -2.48
C MET A 45 -12.41 -4.44 -2.87
N LEU A 46 -11.37 -5.12 -2.35
CA LEU A 46 -9.98 -4.81 -2.68
C LEU A 46 -9.65 -5.18 -4.13
N ILE A 47 -10.17 -6.29 -4.66
CA ILE A 47 -10.00 -6.67 -6.07
C ILE A 47 -10.62 -5.61 -6.97
N ARG A 48 -11.85 -5.16 -6.68
CA ARG A 48 -12.48 -4.07 -7.43
C ARG A 48 -11.64 -2.79 -7.39
N ARG A 49 -11.04 -2.47 -6.24
CA ARG A 49 -10.13 -1.31 -6.12
C ARG A 49 -8.84 -1.51 -6.91
N ALA A 50 -8.26 -2.70 -6.93
CA ALA A 50 -7.07 -3.03 -7.71
C ALA A 50 -7.30 -2.85 -9.22
N MET A 51 -8.48 -3.27 -9.69
CA MET A 51 -8.89 -3.13 -11.10
C MET A 51 -9.23 -1.68 -11.48
N ALA A 52 -9.70 -0.88 -10.52
CA ALA A 52 -9.98 0.52 -10.74
C ALA A 52 -8.71 1.35 -10.59
N LYS A 53 -8.01 1.64 -11.70
CA LYS A 53 -6.91 2.60 -11.69
C LYS A 53 -7.40 3.94 -11.16
N ARG A 54 -6.88 4.35 -10.00
CA ARG A 54 -7.24 5.60 -9.33
C ARG A 54 -6.02 6.46 -9.09
N LYS A 55 -6.20 7.76 -9.25
CA LYS A 55 -5.25 8.78 -8.84
C LYS A 55 -5.90 9.68 -7.79
N TYR A 56 -5.10 10.09 -6.82
CA TYR A 56 -5.48 11.00 -5.75
C TYR A 56 -4.46 12.13 -5.77
N ASP A 57 -4.89 13.34 -6.11
CA ASP A 57 -4.02 14.52 -6.18
C ASP A 57 -2.71 14.28 -6.97
N GLY A 58 -2.82 13.57 -8.10
CA GLY A 58 -1.67 13.22 -8.95
C GLY A 58 -0.89 11.96 -8.52
N VAL A 59 -1.18 11.39 -7.35
CA VAL A 59 -0.55 10.15 -6.87
C VAL A 59 -1.36 8.93 -7.31
N THR A 60 -0.71 7.98 -7.97
CA THR A 60 -1.32 6.71 -8.39
C THR A 60 -1.43 5.75 -7.22
N ILE A 61 -2.58 5.08 -7.08
CA ILE A 61 -2.78 4.03 -6.07
C ILE A 61 -2.73 2.67 -6.75
N LEU A 62 -1.79 1.83 -6.31
CA LEU A 62 -1.72 0.43 -6.71
C LEU A 62 -2.22 -0.45 -5.57
N VAL A 63 -2.75 -1.63 -5.91
CA VAL A 63 -3.09 -2.67 -4.93
C VAL A 63 -2.37 -3.94 -5.35
N ARG A 64 -1.69 -4.58 -4.40
CA ARG A 64 -0.96 -5.83 -4.58
C ARG A 64 -1.30 -6.80 -3.46
N PHE A 65 -1.79 -7.98 -3.83
CA PHE A 65 -2.03 -9.07 -2.91
C PHE A 65 -0.79 -9.94 -2.85
N VAL A 66 -0.36 -10.28 -1.65
CA VAL A 66 0.79 -11.16 -1.42
C VAL A 66 0.27 -12.40 -0.69
N ALA A 67 0.55 -13.57 -1.25
CA ALA A 67 0.07 -14.85 -0.71
C ALA A 67 1.15 -15.93 -0.87
N SER A 68 1.26 -16.83 0.11
CA SER A 68 2.08 -18.05 0.01
C SER A 68 1.39 -19.19 -0.73
N GLN A 69 0.10 -19.03 -1.04
CA GLN A 69 -0.72 -19.99 -1.77
C GLN A 69 -1.46 -19.30 -2.91
N ASN A 70 -1.74 -20.06 -3.98
CA ASN A 70 -2.47 -19.51 -5.12
C ASN A 70 -3.95 -19.27 -4.76
N LEU A 71 -4.39 -18.02 -4.89
CA LEU A 71 -5.75 -17.57 -4.61
C LEU A 71 -6.46 -17.27 -5.93
N LEU A 72 -7.17 -18.26 -6.48
CA LEU A 72 -7.76 -18.22 -7.83
C LEU A 72 -8.77 -17.09 -8.04
N GLU A 73 -9.38 -16.57 -6.97
CA GLU A 73 -10.29 -15.42 -7.07
C GLU A 73 -9.57 -14.08 -7.29
N ILE A 74 -8.26 -14.00 -7.06
CA ILE A 74 -7.46 -12.79 -7.27
C ILE A 74 -6.83 -12.87 -8.67
N PRO A 75 -7.09 -11.90 -9.56
CA PRO A 75 -6.45 -11.89 -10.87
C PRO A 75 -4.92 -11.80 -10.76
N GLY A 76 -4.22 -12.56 -11.62
CA GLY A 76 -2.75 -12.71 -11.57
C GLY A 76 -1.98 -11.39 -11.62
N ASP A 77 -2.47 -10.39 -12.35
CA ASP A 77 -1.84 -9.07 -12.45
C ASP A 77 -1.76 -8.31 -11.12
N TYR A 78 -2.56 -8.72 -10.13
CA TYR A 78 -2.59 -8.12 -8.78
C TYR A 78 -2.08 -9.08 -7.70
N LEU A 79 -1.81 -10.34 -8.04
CA LEU A 79 -1.37 -11.37 -7.11
C LEU A 79 0.15 -11.59 -7.25
N ILE A 80 0.84 -11.42 -6.14
CA ILE A 80 2.24 -11.80 -5.96
C ILE A 80 2.24 -13.10 -5.17
N LEU A 81 2.55 -14.19 -5.87
CA LEU A 81 2.70 -15.51 -5.27
C LEU A 81 4.15 -15.66 -4.78
N VAL A 82 4.32 -15.76 -3.47
CA VAL A 82 5.63 -16.03 -2.85
C VAL A 82 5.84 -17.53 -2.66
N GLN A 83 7.08 -17.95 -2.42
CA GLN A 83 7.35 -19.34 -2.12
C GLN A 83 6.59 -19.77 -0.84
N PRO A 84 6.02 -20.99 -0.82
CA PRO A 84 5.34 -21.50 0.38
C PRO A 84 6.30 -21.53 1.58
N GLY A 85 5.89 -20.90 2.67
CA GLY A 85 6.66 -20.83 3.90
C GLY A 85 5.94 -19.96 4.94
N GLU A 86 6.11 -20.30 6.21
CA GLU A 86 5.60 -19.47 7.30
C GLU A 86 6.23 -18.08 7.25
N GLY A 87 5.40 -17.03 7.26
CA GLY A 87 5.86 -15.64 7.18
C GLY A 87 6.45 -15.21 5.82
N ALA A 88 6.32 -16.01 4.76
CA ALA A 88 6.85 -15.65 3.44
C ALA A 88 6.19 -14.39 2.87
N ALA A 89 4.87 -14.24 3.05
CA ALA A 89 4.14 -13.05 2.62
C ALA A 89 4.55 -11.81 3.44
N ASP A 90 4.67 -11.97 4.76
CA ASP A 90 5.12 -10.94 5.69
C ASP A 90 6.49 -10.38 5.28
N LEU A 91 7.46 -11.27 5.06
CA LEU A 91 8.81 -10.88 4.66
C LEU A 91 8.81 -10.14 3.31
N TYR A 92 8.00 -10.61 2.36
CA TYR A 92 7.90 -9.96 1.06
C TYR A 92 7.34 -8.54 1.20
N ILE A 93 6.24 -8.36 1.94
CA ILE A 93 5.64 -7.03 2.17
C ILE A 93 6.65 -6.12 2.88
N GLU A 94 7.30 -6.60 3.94
CA GLU A 94 8.29 -5.83 4.70
C GLU A 94 9.49 -5.40 3.84
N THR A 95 9.93 -6.24 2.90
CA THR A 95 11.09 -5.94 2.04
C THR A 95 10.76 -4.95 0.92
N HIS A 96 9.51 -4.93 0.43
CA HIS A 96 9.13 -4.15 -0.76
C HIS A 96 8.27 -2.92 -0.45
N ALA A 97 7.67 -2.84 0.73
CA ALA A 97 6.87 -1.69 1.11
C ALA A 97 7.76 -0.47 1.38
N GLU A 98 7.37 0.65 0.78
CA GLU A 98 8.09 1.91 0.92
C GLU A 98 7.39 2.87 1.90
N GLN A 99 8.11 3.93 2.28
CA GLN A 99 7.53 5.01 3.08
C GLN A 99 6.23 5.56 2.46
N ASN A 100 5.21 5.70 3.30
CA ASN A 100 3.83 6.09 2.97
C ASN A 100 3.01 5.05 2.20
N ASP A 101 3.53 3.85 1.93
CA ASP A 101 2.68 2.75 1.49
C ASP A 101 1.66 2.35 2.56
N ILE A 102 0.67 1.58 2.15
CA ILE A 102 -0.39 1.08 3.03
C ILE A 102 -0.27 -0.44 3.10
N ALA A 103 -0.47 -1.01 4.28
CA ALA A 103 -0.52 -2.45 4.44
C ALA A 103 -1.84 -2.89 5.08
N ILE A 104 -2.47 -3.92 4.51
CA ILE A 104 -3.67 -4.56 5.06
C ILE A 104 -3.27 -5.91 5.64
N THR A 105 -3.27 -6.03 6.97
CA THR A 105 -2.91 -7.27 7.67
C THR A 105 -3.64 -7.38 9.01
N ARG A 106 -3.87 -8.62 9.45
CA ARG A 106 -4.30 -8.91 10.83
C ARG A 106 -3.16 -9.24 11.78
N ASP A 107 -1.93 -9.39 11.27
CA ASP A 107 -0.80 -9.77 12.11
C ASP A 107 -0.15 -8.55 12.77
N ILE A 108 -0.22 -8.52 14.10
CA ILE A 108 0.28 -7.40 14.91
C ILE A 108 1.82 -7.25 14.81
N PRO A 109 2.63 -8.32 14.96
CA PRO A 109 4.07 -8.28 14.71
C PRO A 109 4.43 -7.72 13.33
N LEU A 110 3.78 -8.16 12.24
CA LEU A 110 4.01 -7.56 10.92
C LEU A 110 3.66 -6.08 10.90
N ALA A 111 2.46 -5.70 11.39
CA ALA A 111 2.04 -4.30 11.44
C ALA A 111 3.03 -3.40 12.20
N GLU A 112 3.66 -3.89 13.27
CA GLU A 112 4.63 -3.11 14.03
C GLU A 112 5.93 -2.88 13.28
N ARG A 113 6.43 -3.92 12.61
CA ARG A 113 7.62 -3.78 11.77
C ARG A 113 7.36 -2.81 10.62
N LEU A 114 6.18 -2.87 10.01
CA LEU A 114 5.79 -1.95 8.95
C LEU A 114 5.66 -0.49 9.43
N LEU A 115 5.09 -0.27 10.62
CA LEU A 115 5.06 1.07 11.24
C LEU A 115 6.47 1.63 11.44
N ALA A 116 7.42 0.80 11.88
CA ALA A 116 8.81 1.22 12.05
C ALA A 116 9.46 1.68 10.73
N HIS A 117 9.02 1.14 9.59
CA HIS A 117 9.45 1.55 8.25
C HIS A 117 8.60 2.68 7.64
N SER A 118 7.79 3.38 8.45
CA SER A 118 6.89 4.45 7.99
C SER A 118 5.89 4.01 6.92
N VAL A 119 5.53 2.73 6.91
CA VAL A 119 4.38 2.16 6.20
C VAL A 119 3.15 2.34 7.11
N ASN A 120 1.97 2.44 6.51
CA ASN A 120 0.70 2.66 7.22
C ASN A 120 -0.14 1.36 7.27
N PRO A 121 -0.06 0.54 8.33
CA PRO A 121 -0.82 -0.69 8.42
C PRO A 121 -2.23 -0.47 8.97
N MET A 122 -3.15 -1.33 8.54
CA MET A 122 -4.56 -1.32 8.90
C MET A 122 -5.11 -2.74 8.90
N ASN A 123 -6.07 -3.03 9.78
CA ASN A 123 -6.72 -4.34 9.80
C ASN A 123 -7.94 -4.42 8.86
N ASP A 124 -8.49 -5.62 8.76
CA ASP A 124 -9.69 -5.97 7.99
C ASP A 124 -11.02 -5.49 8.61
N ARG A 125 -10.96 -4.58 9.59
CA ARG A 125 -12.10 -3.97 10.28
C ARG A 125 -12.22 -2.46 10.09
N GLY A 126 -11.18 -1.81 9.59
CA GLY A 126 -11.14 -0.35 9.56
C GLY A 126 -10.10 0.29 10.46
N ASP A 127 -9.52 -0.48 11.40
CA ASP A 127 -8.64 0.08 12.41
C ASP A 127 -7.25 0.28 11.83
N ILE A 128 -6.80 1.53 11.86
CA ILE A 128 -5.45 1.92 11.48
C ILE A 128 -4.54 1.67 12.69
N PHE A 129 -3.45 0.95 12.48
CA PHE A 129 -2.46 0.76 13.52
C PHE A 129 -1.60 2.02 13.66
N THR A 130 -1.31 2.39 14.90
CA THR A 130 -0.43 3.50 15.28
C THR A 130 0.50 3.02 16.38
N ALA A 131 1.60 3.75 16.63
CA ALA A 131 2.56 3.39 17.67
C ALA A 131 1.90 3.24 19.06
N GLU A 132 0.90 4.08 19.35
CA GLU A 132 0.17 4.06 20.62
C GLU A 132 -0.71 2.82 20.73
N ASN A 133 -1.48 2.52 19.68
CA ASN A 133 -2.52 1.50 19.74
C ASN A 133 -2.00 0.08 19.45
N ILE A 134 -0.81 -0.04 18.86
CA ILE A 134 -0.24 -1.34 18.50
C ILE A 134 0.41 -2.02 19.72
N SER A 135 1.02 -1.24 20.60
CA SER A 135 1.63 -1.74 21.85
C SER A 135 0.58 -2.34 22.79
N GLU A 136 -0.57 -1.66 22.94
CA GLU A 136 -1.70 -2.17 23.72
C GLU A 136 -2.24 -3.49 23.14
N ARG A 137 -2.42 -3.55 21.81
CA ARG A 137 -2.90 -4.76 21.12
C ARG A 137 -1.92 -5.92 21.22
N ARG A 138 -0.61 -5.66 21.11
CA ARG A 138 0.45 -6.67 21.33
C ARG A 138 0.36 -7.22 22.75
N SER A 139 0.31 -6.35 23.75
CA SER A 139 0.23 -6.74 25.16
C SER A 139 -0.98 -7.64 25.44
N LEU A 140 -2.15 -7.30 24.87
CA LEU A 140 -3.36 -8.12 24.98
C LEU A 140 -3.23 -9.46 24.25
N ARG A 141 -2.60 -9.49 23.07
CA ARG A 141 -2.32 -10.73 22.33
C ARG A 141 -1.44 -11.67 23.15
N ASP A 142 -0.35 -11.15 23.70
CA ASP A 142 0.64 -11.94 24.46
C ASP A 142 0.03 -12.47 25.76
N ALA A 143 -0.76 -11.65 26.46
CA ALA A 143 -1.50 -12.09 27.64
C ALA A 143 -2.50 -13.21 27.31
N MET A 144 -3.25 -13.10 26.21
CA MET A 144 -4.17 -14.17 25.79
C MET A 144 -3.44 -15.43 25.33
N ALA A 145 -2.29 -15.32 24.68
CA ALA A 145 -1.46 -16.45 24.29
C ALA A 145 -0.96 -17.19 25.55
N TYR A 146 -0.42 -16.46 26.52
CA TYR A 146 0.01 -17.02 27.81
C TYR A 146 -1.12 -17.74 28.55
N MET A 147 -2.33 -17.16 28.57
CA MET A 147 -3.50 -17.80 29.19
C MET A 147 -3.88 -19.10 28.48
N ARG A 148 -3.75 -19.18 27.15
CA ARG A 148 -4.04 -20.41 26.39
C ARG A 148 -3.02 -21.49 26.71
N ASP A 149 -1.74 -21.13 26.70
CA ASP A 149 -0.64 -22.05 26.99
C ASP A 149 -0.72 -22.57 28.43
N SER A 150 -1.22 -21.74 29.35
CA SER A 150 -1.45 -22.10 30.75
C SER A 150 -2.76 -22.87 30.99
N GLY A 151 -3.57 -23.11 29.94
CA GLY A 151 -4.85 -23.83 30.04
C GLY A 151 -5.98 -23.08 30.76
N ILE A 152 -5.78 -21.79 31.08
CA ILE A 152 -6.73 -20.95 31.82
C ILE A 152 -7.44 -19.93 30.93
N ALA A 153 -7.18 -19.94 29.62
CA ALA A 153 -7.80 -19.01 28.70
C ALA A 153 -9.32 -19.13 28.76
N PRO A 154 -10.04 -17.99 28.87
CA PRO A 154 -11.47 -18.01 28.66
C PRO A 154 -11.76 -18.58 27.27
N PRO A 155 -12.88 -19.30 27.09
CA PRO A 155 -13.29 -19.75 25.76
C PRO A 155 -13.29 -18.54 24.82
N SER A 156 -12.64 -18.70 23.67
CA SER A 156 -12.58 -17.65 22.65
C SER A 156 -13.98 -17.06 22.47
N PRO A 157 -14.15 -15.73 22.56
CA PRO A 157 -15.47 -15.12 22.50
C PRO A 157 -16.24 -15.68 21.30
N LYS A 158 -17.34 -16.41 21.57
CA LYS A 158 -18.28 -16.85 20.54
C LYS A 158 -18.96 -15.60 19.98
N GLY A 159 -18.32 -14.90 19.05
CA GLY A 159 -18.87 -13.61 18.63
C GLY A 159 -17.99 -12.63 17.86
N ASN A 160 -16.77 -12.97 17.46
CA ASN A 160 -16.05 -12.15 16.46
C ASN A 160 -16.60 -12.34 15.04
N LEU A 161 -17.90 -12.66 14.91
CA LEU A 161 -18.57 -12.69 13.62
C LEU A 161 -18.55 -11.28 13.06
N ARG A 162 -18.03 -11.19 11.83
CA ARG A 162 -18.07 -9.96 11.07
C ARG A 162 -19.51 -9.52 10.85
N LYS A 163 -19.78 -8.25 11.11
CA LYS A 163 -21.05 -7.58 10.83
C LYS A 163 -21.00 -6.94 9.45
N PRO A 164 -22.14 -6.77 8.76
CA PRO A 164 -22.18 -6.03 7.49
C PRO A 164 -21.62 -4.61 7.59
N SER A 165 -21.76 -3.96 8.76
CA SER A 165 -21.18 -2.65 9.05
C SER A 165 -19.65 -2.62 8.93
N ASP A 166 -18.98 -3.75 9.15
CA ASP A 166 -17.52 -3.81 9.20
C ASP A 166 -16.90 -3.64 7.81
N ILE A 167 -17.61 -4.03 6.74
CA ILE A 167 -17.18 -3.75 5.35
C ILE A 167 -17.20 -2.25 5.09
N LYS A 168 -18.24 -1.56 5.57
CA LYS A 168 -18.33 -0.10 5.48
C LYS A 168 -17.22 0.56 6.29
N SER A 169 -17.01 0.14 7.54
CA SER A 169 -15.93 0.66 8.37
C SER A 169 -14.55 0.42 7.77
N PHE A 170 -14.33 -0.75 7.15
CA PHE A 170 -13.12 -1.04 6.40
C PHE A 170 -12.94 -0.08 5.22
N ALA A 171 -13.98 0.13 4.41
CA ALA A 171 -13.93 1.07 3.29
C ALA A 171 -13.63 2.51 3.74
N ASP A 172 -14.30 2.97 4.81
CA ASP A 172 -14.14 4.32 5.36
C ASP A 172 -12.71 4.50 5.93
N GLY A 173 -12.19 3.51 6.66
CA GLY A 173 -10.83 3.52 7.20
C GLY A 173 -9.76 3.50 6.10
N LEU A 174 -9.96 2.68 5.06
CA LEU A 174 -9.04 2.61 3.92
C LEU A 174 -8.98 3.95 3.17
N GLU A 175 -10.13 4.58 2.93
CA GLU A 175 -10.20 5.86 2.24
C GLU A 175 -9.49 6.96 3.05
N LYS A 176 -9.72 7.01 4.37
CA LYS A 176 -9.00 7.92 5.26
C LYS A 176 -7.49 7.74 5.18
N LEU A 177 -7.02 6.48 5.18
CA LEU A 177 -5.61 6.16 5.15
C LEU A 177 -4.96 6.50 3.81
N ILE A 178 -5.67 6.30 2.69
CA ILE A 178 -5.23 6.74 1.36
C ILE A 178 -5.01 8.25 1.35
N VAL A 179 -6.00 9.04 1.80
CA VAL A 179 -5.89 10.50 1.83
C VAL A 179 -4.71 10.96 2.70
N GLN A 180 -4.50 10.34 3.86
CA GLN A 180 -3.37 10.65 4.74
C GLN A 180 -2.02 10.31 4.08
N SER A 181 -1.93 9.16 3.43
CA SER A 181 -0.72 8.68 2.77
C SER A 181 -0.36 9.54 1.57
N VAL A 182 -1.35 9.92 0.74
CA VAL A 182 -1.18 10.82 -0.41
C VAL A 182 -0.65 12.19 0.04
N ARG A 183 -1.26 12.78 1.08
CA ARG A 183 -0.81 14.06 1.64
C ARG A 183 0.63 13.98 2.15
N SER A 184 1.02 12.86 2.74
CA SER A 184 2.37 12.65 3.27
C SER A 184 3.39 12.44 2.15
N LYS A 185 3.09 11.58 1.16
CA LYS A 185 3.95 11.37 -0.04
C LYS A 185 4.18 12.68 -0.78
N ARG A 186 3.13 13.47 -1.02
CA ARG A 186 3.25 14.79 -1.66
C ARG A 186 4.14 15.75 -0.88
N ARG A 187 3.99 15.81 0.44
CA ARG A 187 4.84 16.65 1.31
C ARG A 187 6.31 16.25 1.22
N CYS A 188 6.60 14.94 1.18
CA CYS A 188 7.97 14.43 1.00
C CYS A 188 8.55 14.79 -0.37
N LEU A 189 7.72 14.79 -1.43
CA LEU A 189 8.14 15.20 -2.78
C LEU A 189 8.38 16.71 -2.88
N GLU A 190 7.54 17.52 -2.22
CA GLU A 190 7.66 18.98 -2.20
C GLU A 190 8.79 19.46 -1.27
N ASN A 191 9.10 18.71 -0.21
CA ASN A 191 10.14 19.02 0.77
C ASN A 191 10.95 17.75 1.10
N PRO A 192 11.92 17.34 0.26
CA PRO A 192 12.71 16.15 0.53
C PRO A 192 13.53 16.32 1.82
N PRO A 193 13.67 15.26 2.64
CA PRO A 193 14.50 15.32 3.84
C PRO A 193 15.95 15.68 3.47
N ARG A 194 16.57 16.57 4.25
CA ARG A 194 17.98 16.90 4.04
C ARG A 194 18.83 15.70 4.43
N SER A 195 19.60 15.19 3.47
CA SER A 195 20.61 14.13 3.63
C SER A 195 21.66 14.48 4.66
#